data_AF-A0A1G2KVS0-F1
#
_entry.id   AF-A0A1G2KVS0-F1
#
_cell.length_a   1.000
_cell.length_b   1.000
_cell.length_c   1.000
_cell.angle_alpha   90.00
_cell.angle_beta   90.00
_cell.angle_gamma   90.00
#
_symmetry.space_group_name_H-M   'P 1'
#
loop_
_entity.id
_entity.type
_entity.pdbx_description
1 polymer ?
#
loop_
_entity_poly.entity_id
_entity_poly.type
_entity_poly.pdbx_seq_one_letter_code
_entity_poly.pdbx_strand_id
1 'polypeptide(L)'
;MTIITIPPKITGKEELVIISRKELDRMKAQMLPAVFLKGRAANKLDKRVERSVKEHRTGKTERLETFLKREHPKLYQKYAG
;
A
#
# COMPACT_ATOMS: atom_id res chain seq x y z
N MET A 1 -6.29 18.19 13.24
CA MET A 1 -7.38 17.35 12.71
C MET A 1 -8.40 17.21 13.82
N THR A 2 -9.57 17.83 13.69
CA THR A 2 -10.64 17.70 14.69
C THR A 2 -11.59 16.62 14.22
N ILE A 3 -11.70 15.56 15.01
CA ILE A 3 -12.64 14.47 14.78
C ILE A 3 -13.64 14.52 15.92
N ILE A 4 -14.93 14.64 15.59
CA ILE A 4 -16.01 14.56 16.58
C ILE A 4 -16.68 13.21 16.40
N THR A 5 -16.66 12.41 17.47
CA THR A 5 -17.35 11.12 17.51
C THR A 5 -18.71 11.31 18.16
N ILE A 6 -19.76 10.90 17.45
CA ILE A 6 -21.13 10.89 17.96
C ILE A 6 -21.44 9.45 18.37
N PRO A 7 -21.62 9.18 19.67
CA PRO A 7 -21.83 7.83 20.15
C PRO A 7 -23.18 7.27 19.67
N PRO A 8 -23.32 5.93 19.57
CA PRO A 8 -24.55 5.25 19.16
C PRO A 8 -25.79 5.63 19.98
N LYS A 9 -25.58 6.01 21.25
CA LYS A 9 -26.66 6.49 22.14
C LYS A 9 -27.40 7.71 21.58
N ILE A 10 -26.73 8.53 20.77
CA ILE A 10 -27.30 9.73 20.15
C ILE A 10 -27.83 9.43 18.74
N THR A 11 -27.18 8.54 17.99
CA THR A 11 -27.53 8.23 16.59
C THR A 11 -28.56 7.12 16.45
N GLY A 12 -28.78 6.33 17.50
CA GLY A 12 -29.75 5.23 17.58
C GLY A 12 -29.36 3.96 16.81
N LYS A 13 -28.22 3.95 16.09
CA LYS A 13 -27.79 2.80 15.29
C LYS A 13 -26.30 2.55 15.37
N GLU A 14 -25.50 3.47 14.86
CA GLU A 14 -24.06 3.28 14.66
C GLU A 14 -23.26 4.49 15.12
N GLU A 15 -22.00 4.28 15.47
CA GLU A 15 -21.10 5.37 15.84
C GLU A 15 -20.78 6.20 14.59
N LEU A 16 -21.05 7.51 14.66
CA LEU A 16 -20.80 8.41 13.55
C LEU A 16 -19.61 9.30 13.83
N VAL A 17 -18.88 9.62 12.77
CA VAL A 17 -17.69 10.47 12.85
C VAL A 17 -17.87 11.67 11.94
N ILE A 18 -17.75 12.88 12.51
CA ILE A 18 -17.77 14.13 11.75
C ILE A 18 -16.33 14.57 11.51
N ILE A 19 -16.01 14.75 10.23
CA ILE A 19 -14.74 15.31 9.77
C ILE A 19 -15.02 16.44 8.77
N SER A 20 -14.07 17.38 8.64
CA SER A 20 -14.17 18.42 7.61
C SER A 20 -14.14 17.81 6.20
N ARG A 21 -14.81 18.46 5.25
CA ARG A 21 -14.85 17.98 3.87
C ARG A 21 -13.46 17.81 3.26
N LYS A 22 -12.56 18.75 3.55
CA LYS A 22 -11.17 18.73 3.09
C LYS A 22 -10.44 17.45 3.56
N GLU A 23 -10.65 17.03 4.80
CA GLU A 23 -10.01 15.80 5.29
C GLU A 23 -10.66 14.52 4.76
N LEU A 24 -11.97 14.52 4.54
CA LEU A 24 -12.61 13.40 3.84
C LEU A 24 -12.00 13.21 2.44
N ASP A 25 -11.80 14.29 1.70
CA ASP A 25 -11.23 14.22 0.35
C ASP A 25 -9.75 13.80 0.38
N ARG A 26 -8.96 14.26 1.37
CA ARG A 26 -7.59 13.75 1.59
C ARG A 26 -7.55 12.27 1.93
N MET A 27 -8.42 11.80 2.83
CA MET A 27 -8.50 10.38 3.19
C MET A 27 -8.87 9.52 1.99
N LYS A 28 -9.83 9.97 1.16
CA LYS A 28 -10.18 9.29 -0.09
C LYS A 28 -9.02 9.23 -1.07
N ALA A 29 -8.26 10.31 -1.22
CA ALA A 29 -7.09 10.35 -2.10
C ALA A 29 -5.96 9.40 -1.64
N GLN A 30 -5.84 9.17 -0.34
CA GLN A 30 -4.86 8.26 0.26
C GLN A 30 -5.37 6.82 0.39
N MET A 31 -6.67 6.59 0.16
CA MET A 31 -7.29 5.28 0.26
C MET A 31 -6.80 4.42 -0.90
N LEU A 32 -5.84 3.54 -0.62
CA LEU A 32 -5.47 2.52 -1.58
C LEU A 32 -6.62 1.52 -1.71
N PRO A 33 -7.05 1.15 -2.92
CA PRO A 33 -8.06 0.12 -3.08
C PRO A 33 -7.54 -1.19 -2.47
N ALA A 34 -8.21 -1.65 -1.41
CA ALA A 34 -7.93 -2.95 -0.83
C ALA A 34 -8.46 -4.04 -1.78
N VAL A 35 -7.59 -4.53 -2.67
CA VAL A 35 -7.91 -5.63 -3.57
C VAL A 35 -7.48 -6.94 -2.92
N PHE A 36 -8.46 -7.76 -2.54
CA PHE A 36 -8.19 -9.11 -2.06
C PHE A 36 -8.07 -10.06 -3.24
N LEU A 37 -6.86 -10.53 -3.50
CA LEU A 37 -6.63 -11.59 -4.48
C LEU A 37 -7.21 -12.90 -3.97
N LYS A 38 -7.83 -13.68 -4.87
CA LYS A 38 -8.40 -15.00 -4.56
C LYS A 38 -7.95 -16.06 -5.56
N GLY A 39 -7.98 -17.32 -5.14
CA GLY A 39 -7.70 -18.48 -5.97
C GLY A 39 -6.31 -18.45 -6.61
N ARG A 40 -6.24 -18.65 -7.93
CA ARG A 40 -4.97 -18.74 -8.67
C ARG A 40 -4.11 -17.48 -8.55
N ALA A 41 -4.73 -16.30 -8.49
CA ALA A 41 -4.00 -15.03 -8.38
C ALA A 41 -3.30 -14.90 -7.02
N ALA A 42 -3.98 -15.28 -5.93
CA ALA A 42 -3.40 -15.31 -4.60
C ALA A 42 -2.24 -16.31 -4.53
N ASN A 43 -2.47 -17.55 -4.95
CA ASN A 43 -1.44 -18.60 -4.95
C ASN A 43 -0.19 -18.22 -5.75
N LYS A 44 -0.35 -17.48 -6.86
CA LYS A 44 0.77 -17.00 -7.67
C LYS A 44 1.58 -15.95 -6.92
N LEU A 45 0.92 -15.05 -6.20
CA LEU A 45 1.59 -14.05 -5.36
C LEU A 45 2.34 -14.73 -4.21
N ASP A 46 1.71 -15.66 -3.51
CA ASP A 46 2.33 -16.38 -2.38
C ASP A 46 3.61 -17.10 -2.80
N LYS A 47 3.56 -17.85 -3.91
CA LYS A 47 4.75 -18.51 -4.47
C LYS A 47 5.85 -17.54 -4.88
N ARG A 48 5.48 -16.36 -5.38
CA ARG A 48 6.45 -15.32 -5.74
C ARG A 48 7.13 -14.76 -4.49
N VAL A 49 6.36 -14.46 -3.45
CA VAL A 49 6.87 -13.95 -2.17
C VAL A 49 7.79 -14.98 -1.52
N GLU A 50 7.36 -16.25 -1.42
CA GLU A 50 8.16 -17.33 -0.85
C GLU A 50 9.53 -17.45 -1.53
N ARG A 51 9.52 -17.43 -2.88
CA ARG A 51 10.76 -17.47 -3.67
C ARG A 51 11.66 -16.28 -3.38
N SER A 52 11.13 -15.05 -3.41
CA SER A 52 11.91 -13.84 -3.16
C SER A 52 12.49 -13.81 -1.75
N VAL A 53 11.76 -14.30 -0.75
CA VAL A 53 12.28 -14.43 0.63
C VAL A 53 13.44 -15.43 0.68
N LYS A 54 13.32 -16.56 -0.01
CA LYS A 54 14.40 -17.55 -0.10
C LYS A 54 15.64 -16.98 -0.80
N GLU A 55 15.46 -16.27 -1.91
CA GLU A 55 16.54 -15.60 -2.64
C GLU A 55 17.25 -14.57 -1.77
N HIS A 56 16.51 -13.73 -1.05
CA HIS A 56 17.07 -12.78 -0.10
C HIS A 56 17.89 -13.45 1.01
N ARG A 57 17.35 -14.49 1.64
CA ARG A 57 18.06 -15.24 2.70
C ARG A 57 19.33 -15.92 2.21
N THR A 58 19.38 -16.29 0.93
CA THR A 58 20.55 -16.93 0.31
C THR A 58 21.50 -15.93 -0.37
N GLY A 59 21.29 -14.63 -0.16
CA GLY A 59 22.13 -13.56 -0.73
C GLY A 59 21.97 -13.38 -2.24
N LYS A 60 20.96 -13.99 -2.86
CA LYS A 60 20.66 -13.90 -4.30
C LYS A 60 19.83 -12.66 -4.62
N THR A 61 20.22 -11.51 -4.08
CA THR A 61 19.58 -10.22 -4.32
C THR A 61 20.60 -9.22 -4.81
N GLU A 62 20.20 -8.32 -5.71
CA GLU A 62 21.02 -7.21 -6.16
C GLU A 62 20.53 -5.89 -5.56
N ARG A 63 21.42 -4.88 -5.51
CA ARG A 63 21.04 -3.53 -5.09
C ARG A 63 20.11 -2.92 -6.13
N LEU A 64 19.02 -2.30 -5.67
CA LEU A 64 18.04 -1.67 -6.55
C LEU A 64 18.67 -0.64 -7.49
N GLU A 65 19.61 0.16 -6.97
CA GLU A 65 20.36 1.13 -7.78
C GLU A 65 21.11 0.46 -8.94
N THR A 66 21.81 -0.65 -8.69
CA THR A 66 22.55 -1.39 -9.72
C THR A 66 21.61 -1.93 -10.79
N PHE A 67 20.48 -2.52 -10.37
CA PHE A 67 19.44 -2.99 -11.28
C PHE A 67 18.85 -1.85 -12.13
N LEU A 68 18.50 -0.72 -11.51
CA LEU A 68 17.89 0.42 -12.20
C LEU A 68 18.85 1.08 -13.19
N LYS A 69 20.14 1.23 -12.86
CA LYS A 69 21.15 1.73 -13.79
C LYS A 69 21.26 0.84 -15.04
N ARG A 70 21.18 -0.48 -14.87
CA ARG A 70 21.33 -1.48 -15.94
C ARG A 70 20.08 -1.58 -16.80
N GLU A 71 18.91 -1.81 -16.20
CA GLU A 71 17.67 -2.16 -16.92
C GLU A 71 16.77 -0.95 -17.19
N HIS A 72 16.83 0.09 -16.36
CA HIS A 72 15.90 1.22 -16.40
C HIS A 72 16.59 2.58 -16.19
N PRO A 73 17.56 2.96 -17.03
CA PRO A 73 18.38 4.15 -16.82
C PRO A 73 17.59 5.45 -16.75
N LYS A 74 16.48 5.56 -17.51
CA LYS A 74 15.59 6.73 -17.47
C LYS A 74 14.87 6.89 -16.12
N LEU A 75 14.50 5.78 -15.47
CA LEU A 75 13.89 5.83 -14.13
C LEU A 75 14.94 6.17 -13.07
N TYR A 76 16.14 5.62 -13.21
CA TYR A 76 17.25 5.94 -12.32
C TYR A 76 17.55 7.45 -12.32
N GLN A 77 17.71 8.06 -13.50
CA GLN A 77 17.98 9.50 -13.62
C GLN A 77 16.87 10.39 -13.03
N LYS A 78 15.61 9.95 -13.06
CA LYS A 78 14.47 10.75 -12.61
C LYS A 78 14.30 10.76 -11.08
N TYR A 79 14.67 9.68 -10.39
CA TYR A 79 14.31 9.47 -8.98
C TYR A 79 15.50 9.20 -8.04
N ALA A 80 16.70 8.98 -8.59
CA ALA A 80 17.91 8.71 -7.80
C ALA A 80 18.93 9.86 -7.83
N GLY A 81 18.59 10.98 -8.50
CA GLY A 81 19.36 12.22 -8.53
C GLY A 81 18.90 13.22 -7.48
#